data_AF-A0A972XPN7-F1
#
_entry.id   AF-A0A972XPN7-F1
#
_cell.length_a   1.000
_cell.length_b   1.000
_cell.length_c   1.000
_cell.angle_alpha   90.00
_cell.angle_beta   90.00
_cell.angle_gamma   90.00
#
_symmetry.space_group_name_H-M   'P 1'
#
loop_
_entity.id
_entity.type
_entity.pdbx_description
1 polymer ?
#
loop_
_entity_poly.entity_id
_entity_poly.type
_entity_poly.pdbx_seq_one_letter_code
_entity_poly.pdbx_strand_id
1 'polypeptide(L)' 'MVAGETSGDLLAGLLLDGVKARWPDVQTEGIGGPHMQARGFKAHWPSEKLAVRGYVEVLRHY' A
#
# COMPACT_ATOMS: atom_id res chain seq x y z
N MET A 1 -0.90 -3.32 5.78
CA MET A 1 -0.91 -1.83 5.68
C MET A 1 -1.57 -1.41 4.38
N VAL A 2 -2.13 -0.19 4.33
CA VAL A 2 -2.78 0.36 3.13
C VAL A 2 -2.26 1.79 2.90
N ALA A 3 -1.52 2.01 1.81
CA ALA A 3 -1.16 3.33 1.31
C ALA A 3 -1.96 3.61 0.04
N GLY A 4 -2.93 4.54 0.11
CA GLY A 4 -3.81 4.89 -1.00
C GLY A 4 -3.23 5.92 -1.98
N GLU A 5 -2.16 6.62 -1.58
CA GLU A 5 -1.55 7.72 -2.33
C GLU A 5 -0.02 7.65 -2.25
N THR A 6 0.68 8.26 -3.21
CA THR A 6 2.16 8.28 -3.28
C THR A 6 2.82 8.83 -2.01
N SER A 7 2.21 9.85 -1.39
CA SER A 7 2.68 10.40 -0.12
C SER A 7 2.58 9.38 1.03
N GLY A 8 1.51 8.58 1.05
CA GLY A 8 1.31 7.50 2.01
C GLY A 8 2.30 6.36 1.83
N ASP A 9 2.70 6.05 0.60
CA ASP A 9 3.69 5.02 0.28
C ASP A 9 5.08 5.36 0.82
N LEU A 10 5.47 6.64 0.72
CA LEU A 10 6.72 7.15 1.29
C LEU A 10 6.74 7.06 2.82
N LEU A 11 5.69 7.54 3.47
CA LEU A 11 5.57 7.51 4.94
C LEU A 11 5.51 6.08 5.47
N ALA A 12 4.73 5.21 4.82
CA ALA A 12 4.65 3.81 5.18
C ALA A 12 5.99 3.09 4.92
N GLY A 13 6.75 3.48 3.90
CA GLY A 13 8.12 3.03 3.70
C GLY A 13 9.04 3.34 4.88
N LEU A 14 9.03 4.59 5.37
CA LEU A 14 9.82 4.97 6.55
C LEU A 14 9.38 4.21 7.82
N LEU A 15 8.09 3.98 7.98
CA LEU A 15 7.56 3.18 9.07
C LEU A 15 8.02 1.71 8.98
N LEU A 16 8.05 1.14 7.78
CA LEU A 16 8.57 -0.21 7.53
C LEU A 16 10.05 -0.33 7.92
N ASP A 17 10.86 0.69 7.64
CA ASP A 17 12.28 0.71 8.01
C ASP A 17 12.46 0.63 9.55
N GLY A 18 11.69 1.44 10.30
CA GLY A 18 11.72 1.41 11.76
C GLY A 18 11.20 0.09 12.35
N VAL A 19 10.13 -0.46 11.76
CA VAL A 19 9.54 -1.75 12.18
C VAL A 19 10.51 -2.91 11.93
N LYS A 20 11.18 -2.94 10.78
CA LYS A 20 12.22 -3.94 10.47
C LYS A 20 13.45 -3.83 11.36
N ALA A 21 13.85 -2.61 11.73
CA ALA A 21 14.97 -2.41 12.65
C ALA A 21 14.70 -3.04 14.03
N ARG A 22 13.43 -3.04 14.48
CA ARG A 22 13.04 -3.62 15.77
C ARG A 22 12.68 -5.11 15.71
N TRP A 23 12.14 -5.56 14.57
CA TRP A 23 11.72 -6.93 14.31
C TRP A 23 12.11 -7.33 12.87
N PRO A 24 13.31 -7.89 12.67
CA PRO A 24 13.83 -8.17 11.33
C PRO A 24 13.02 -9.23 10.57
N ASP A 25 12.37 -10.15 11.28
CA ASP A 25 11.57 -11.24 10.68
C ASP A 25 10.12 -10.86 10.37
N VAL A 26 9.73 -9.60 10.61
CA VAL A 26 8.36 -9.15 10.39
C VAL A 26 7.98 -9.20 8.91
N GLN A 27 6.92 -9.96 8.62
CA GLN A 27 6.32 -9.99 7.29
C GLN A 27 5.33 -8.85 7.16
N THR A 28 5.44 -8.08 6.08
CA THR A 28 4.61 -6.90 5.87
C THR A 28 3.91 -6.99 4.53
N GLU A 29 2.59 -6.91 4.57
CA GLU A 29 1.73 -7.15 3.40
C GLU A 29 0.51 -6.21 3.35
N GLY A 30 -0.05 -6.02 2.15
CA GLY A 30 -1.28 -5.25 1.93
C GLY A 30 -1.30 -4.46 0.63
N ILE A 31 -1.79 -3.22 0.66
CA ILE A 31 -1.85 -2.31 -0.50
C ILE A 31 -0.75 -1.27 -0.31
N GLY A 32 0.24 -1.28 -1.19
CA GLY A 32 1.42 -0.43 -1.07
C GLY A 32 1.97 -0.07 -2.44
N GLY A 33 2.55 1.12 -2.52
CA GLY A 33 3.18 1.61 -3.73
C GLY A 33 4.62 1.10 -3.89
N PRO A 34 5.37 1.66 -4.85
CA PRO A 34 6.73 1.21 -5.17
C PRO A 34 7.73 1.40 -4.02
N HIS A 35 7.60 2.43 -3.17
CA HIS A 35 8.52 2.66 -2.04
C HIS A 35 8.37 1.62 -0.93
N MET A 36 7.16 1.17 -0.64
CA MET A 36 6.94 0.07 0.29
C MET A 36 7.48 -1.25 -0.29
N GLN A 37 7.22 -1.53 -1.58
CA GLN A 37 7.69 -2.75 -2.24
C GLN A 37 9.22 -2.87 -2.25
N ALA A 38 9.94 -1.76 -2.46
CA ALA A 38 11.40 -1.72 -2.38
C ALA A 38 11.95 -2.15 -1.02
N ARG A 39 11.14 -2.09 0.04
CA ARG A 39 11.50 -2.48 1.41
C ARG A 39 11.05 -3.90 1.75
N GLY A 40 10.65 -4.70 0.76
CA GLY A 40 10.16 -6.06 0.96
C GLY A 40 8.72 -6.13 1.48
N PHE A 41 7.95 -5.05 1.30
CA PHE A 41 6.51 -5.09 1.51
C PHE A 41 5.84 -5.88 0.38
N LYS A 42 5.04 -6.88 0.74
CA LYS A 42 4.27 -7.66 -0.22
C LYS A 42 2.99 -6.91 -0.59
N ALA A 43 2.98 -6.28 -1.76
CA ALA A 43 1.78 -5.64 -2.29
C ALA A 43 0.85 -6.71 -2.90
N HIS A 44 -0.29 -7.00 -2.26
CA HIS A 44 -1.29 -7.96 -2.74
C HIS A 44 -2.17 -7.38 -3.85
N TRP A 45 -2.31 -6.05 -3.88
CA TRP A 45 -3.04 -5.35 -4.92
C TRP A 45 -2.25 -4.14 -5.40
N PRO A 46 -1.96 -4.01 -6.71
CA PRO A 46 -1.56 -2.74 -7.27
C PRO A 46 -2.73 -1.75 -7.07
N SER A 47 -2.41 -0.57 -6.54
CA SER A 47 -3.37 0.53 -6.27
C SER A 47 -4.29 0.86 -7.45
N GLU A 48 -3.85 0.57 -8.69
CA GLU A 48 -4.65 0.68 -9.91
C GLU A 48 -5.96 -0.13 -9.90
N LYS A 49 -6.05 -1.27 -9.20
CA LYS A 49 -7.29 -2.08 -9.18
C LYS A 49 -8.35 -1.59 -8.19
N LEU A 50 -8.02 -0.70 -7.27
CA LEU A 50 -8.98 -0.13 -6.31
C LEU A 50 -9.72 1.09 -6.86
N ALA A 51 -9.11 1.85 -7.79
CA ALA A 51 -9.75 2.99 -8.43
C ALA A 51 -10.93 2.60 -9.34
N VAL A 52 -10.94 1.38 -9.89
CA VAL A 52 -12.00 0.91 -10.80
C VAL A 52 -13.33 0.68 -10.06
N ARG A 53 -13.32 0.42 -8.75
CA ARG A 53 -14.56 0.24 -7.98
C ARG A 53 -15.25 1.55 -7.63
N GLY A 54 -14.51 2.66 -7.49
CA GLY A 54 -15.11 3.97 -7.21
C GLY A 54 -15.98 4.49 -8.36
N TYR A 55 -15.55 4.31 -9.60
CA TYR A 55 -16.32 4.79 -10.77
C TYR A 55 -17.56 3.95 -11.08
N VAL A 56 -17.50 2.62 -10.88
CA VAL A 56 -18.66 1.75 -11.14
C VAL A 56 -19.78 1.96 -10.12
N GLU A 57 -19.46 2.33 -8.87
CA GLU A 57 -20.46 2.64 -7.85
C GLU A 57 -21.13 4.01 -8.09
N VAL A 58 -20.37 4.99 -8.60
CA VAL A 58 -20.92 6.31 -8.98
C VAL A 58 -21.85 6.22 -10.21
N LEU A 59 -21.51 5.38 -11.20
CA LEU A 59 -22.32 5.25 -12.42
C LEU A 59 -23.60 4.41 -12.24
N ARG A 60 -23.71 3.57 -11.20
CA ARG A 60 -24.95 2.82 -10.89
C ARG A 60 -26.01 3.65 -10.16
N HIS A 61 -25.67 4.87 -9.75
CA HIS A 61 -26.60 5.79 -9.09
C HIS A 61 -27.15 6.88 -10.04
N TYR A 62 -27.01 6.71 -11.36
CA TYR A 62 -27.73 7.48 -12.37
C TYR A 62 -28.72 6.61 -13.13
#